data_AF-A0A7Y4Y955-F1
#
_entry.id   AF-A0A7Y4Y955-F1
#
_cell.length_a   1.000
_cell.length_b   1.000
_cell.length_c   1.000
_cell.angle_alpha   90.00
_cell.angle_beta   90.00
_cell.angle_gamma   90.00
#
_symmetry.space_group_name_H-M   'P 1'
#
loop_
_entity.id
_entity.type
_entity.pdbx_description
1 polymer ?
#
loop_
_entity_poly.entity_id
_entity_poly.type
_entity_poly.pdbx_seq_one_letter_code
_entity_poly.pdbx_strand_id
1 'polypeptide(L)'
;MKELLQQYAAYNIWANKILFERISKLGEEQINKEIVSSFSSIYKTALHLWQAENIWWQRLKLVENVAILSETFTGNFSELTAGHAKQSQQWAEWVDGANEIQLVHVFAFVRNKEQYKIKVQDMLLHLFNHATFHRGQLVTMLRQLGEVDKIPSTDFATYCRVKIKRNKKSCIVLMQLFKYFVFNLIMIDHL
;
A
#
# COMPACT_ATOMS: atom_id res chain seq x y z
N MET A 1 -3.34 19.27 -2.43
CA MET A 1 -3.28 18.10 -1.53
C MET A 1 -3.52 16.79 -2.28
N LYS A 2 -4.50 16.73 -3.20
CA LYS A 2 -4.81 15.53 -3.99
C LYS A 2 -3.61 14.82 -4.60
N GLU A 3 -2.74 15.55 -5.32
CA GLU A 3 -1.57 14.94 -5.97
C GLU A 3 -0.62 14.25 -4.97
N LEU A 4 -0.39 14.87 -3.82
CA LEU A 4 0.42 14.28 -2.75
C LEU A 4 -0.19 12.97 -2.25
N LEU A 5 -1.50 12.95 -2.01
CA LEU A 5 -2.21 11.75 -1.57
C LEU A 5 -2.21 10.65 -2.64
N GLN A 6 -2.34 10.99 -3.93
CA GLN A 6 -2.20 10.03 -5.04
C GLN A 6 -0.80 9.42 -5.05
N GLN A 7 0.25 10.24 -4.84
CA GLN A 7 1.62 9.74 -4.74
C GLN A 7 1.81 8.81 -3.54
N TYR A 8 1.26 9.15 -2.37
CA TYR A 8 1.34 8.31 -1.17
C TYR A 8 0.53 7.01 -1.31
N ALA A 9 -0.63 7.02 -1.97
CA ALA A 9 -1.40 5.82 -2.24
C ALA A 9 -0.65 4.85 -3.16
N ALA A 10 -0.08 5.35 -4.26
CA ALA A 10 0.72 4.55 -5.17
C ALA A 10 2.03 4.05 -4.53
N TYR A 11 2.66 4.87 -3.68
CA TYR A 11 3.80 4.49 -2.87
C TYR A 11 3.42 3.38 -1.87
N ASN A 12 2.27 3.48 -1.20
CA ASN A 12 1.80 2.50 -0.23
C ASN A 12 1.68 1.12 -0.86
N ILE A 13 1.01 1.02 -2.03
CA ILE A 13 0.89 -0.22 -2.80
C ILE A 13 2.27 -0.79 -3.15
N TRP A 14 3.16 0.04 -3.71
CA TRP A 14 4.48 -0.41 -4.12
C TRP A 14 5.32 -0.93 -2.95
N ALA A 15 5.38 -0.19 -1.85
CA ALA A 15 6.22 -0.55 -0.72
C ALA A 15 5.66 -1.75 0.06
N ASN A 16 4.33 -1.89 0.18
CA ASN A 16 3.72 -3.09 0.76
C ASN A 16 4.05 -4.32 -0.11
N LYS A 17 3.89 -4.20 -1.44
CA LYS A 17 4.15 -5.28 -2.38
C LYS A 17 5.59 -5.81 -2.27
N ILE A 18 6.60 -4.94 -2.42
CA ILE A 18 8.00 -5.41 -2.42
C ILE A 18 8.41 -6.01 -1.07
N LEU A 19 7.88 -5.48 0.03
CA LEU A 19 8.21 -5.97 1.37
C LEU A 19 7.55 -7.33 1.61
N PHE A 20 6.28 -7.47 1.28
CA PHE A 20 5.57 -8.75 1.40
C PHE A 20 6.12 -9.82 0.46
N GLU A 21 6.52 -9.48 -0.77
CA GLU A 21 7.23 -10.41 -1.65
C GLU A 21 8.53 -10.93 -1.02
N ARG A 22 9.21 -10.13 -0.19
CA ARG A 22 10.37 -10.61 0.57
C ARG A 22 9.97 -11.52 1.72
N ILE A 23 8.96 -11.12 2.49
CA ILE A 23 8.46 -11.86 3.66
C ILE A 23 7.88 -13.21 3.24
N SER A 24 7.17 -13.30 2.12
CA SER A 24 6.58 -14.55 1.61
C SER A 24 7.62 -15.62 1.24
N LYS A 25 8.92 -15.29 1.24
CA LYS A 25 10.01 -16.26 1.06
C LYS A 25 10.49 -16.88 2.37
N LEU A 26 9.97 -16.42 3.51
CA LEU A 26 10.21 -17.03 4.82
C LEU A 26 9.31 -18.26 4.99
N GLY A 27 9.74 -19.18 5.85
CA GLY A 27 8.88 -20.27 6.30
C GLY A 27 7.76 -19.78 7.22
N GLU A 28 6.67 -20.54 7.30
CA GLU A 28 5.53 -20.23 8.17
C GLU A 28 5.94 -20.07 9.64
N GLU A 29 6.88 -20.89 10.11
CA GLU A 29 7.45 -20.78 11.47
C GLU A 29 8.07 -19.41 11.71
N GLN A 30 8.85 -18.89 10.76
CA GLN A 30 9.51 -17.58 10.90
C GLN A 30 8.50 -16.43 10.86
N ILE A 31 7.46 -16.54 10.04
CA ILE A 31 6.40 -15.52 9.91
C ILE A 31 5.59 -15.42 11.21
N ASN A 32 5.39 -16.54 11.90
CA ASN A 32 4.62 -16.61 13.15
C ASN A 32 5.48 -16.55 14.42
N LYS A 33 6.81 -16.60 14.31
CA LYS A 33 7.74 -16.56 15.44
C LYS A 33 7.49 -15.33 16.31
N GLU A 34 7.48 -15.57 17.62
CA GLU A 34 7.34 -14.51 18.61
C GLU A 34 8.60 -13.62 18.65
N ILE A 35 8.40 -12.31 18.50
CA ILE A 35 9.43 -11.28 18.45
C ILE A 35 8.98 -10.10 19.31
N VAL A 36 9.89 -9.60 20.16
CA VAL A 36 9.63 -8.40 20.98
C VAL A 36 9.46 -7.18 20.08
N SER A 37 8.21 -6.71 19.97
CA SER A 37 7.80 -5.52 19.22
C SER A 37 6.37 -5.14 19.62
N SER A 38 5.80 -4.08 19.05
CA SER A 38 4.41 -3.66 19.34
C SER A 38 3.35 -4.71 18.95
N PHE A 39 3.66 -5.52 17.94
CA PHE A 39 2.95 -6.75 17.62
C PHE A 39 3.95 -7.87 17.68
N SER A 40 3.54 -9.02 18.17
CA SER A 40 4.50 -10.02 18.60
C SER A 40 4.98 -10.96 17.49
N SER A 41 4.59 -10.74 16.23
CA SER A 41 5.12 -11.49 15.08
C SER A 41 4.98 -10.71 13.78
N ILE A 42 5.68 -11.14 12.72
CA ILE A 42 5.54 -10.59 11.37
C ILE A 42 4.10 -10.70 10.88
N TYR A 43 3.47 -11.86 11.09
CA TYR A 43 2.06 -12.09 10.74
C TYR A 43 1.15 -11.06 11.42
N LYS A 44 1.29 -10.89 12.75
CA LYS A 44 0.46 -9.95 13.52
C LYS A 44 0.68 -8.49 13.07
N THR A 45 1.91 -8.09 12.77
CA THR A 45 2.18 -6.75 12.22
C THR A 45 1.59 -6.55 10.83
N ALA A 46 1.69 -7.55 9.95
CA ALA A 46 1.11 -7.47 8.61
C ALA A 46 -0.42 -7.44 8.66
N LEU A 47 -1.04 -8.21 9.56
CA LEU A 47 -2.48 -8.18 9.78
C LEU A 47 -2.93 -6.80 10.28
N HIS A 48 -2.16 -6.19 11.18
CA HIS A 48 -2.44 -4.84 11.66
C HIS A 48 -2.37 -3.78 10.55
N LEU A 49 -1.41 -3.89 9.62
CA LEU A 49 -1.34 -3.00 8.46
C LEU A 49 -2.64 -3.05 7.64
N TRP A 50 -3.13 -4.25 7.34
CA TRP A 50 -4.40 -4.42 6.63
C TRP A 50 -5.58 -3.93 7.46
N GLN A 51 -5.62 -4.28 8.74
CA GLN A 51 -6.67 -3.86 9.68
C GLN A 51 -6.79 -2.34 9.74
N ALA A 52 -5.67 -1.61 9.77
CA ALA A 52 -5.71 -0.15 9.80
C ALA A 52 -6.38 0.42 8.55
N GLU A 53 -6.02 -0.07 7.35
CA GLU A 53 -6.65 0.33 6.09
C GLU A 53 -8.14 -0.01 6.06
N ASN A 54 -8.51 -1.18 6.57
CA ASN A 54 -9.88 -1.67 6.60
C ASN A 54 -10.76 -0.88 7.60
N ILE A 55 -10.26 -0.61 8.81
CA ILE A 55 -10.97 0.18 9.83
C ILE A 55 -11.23 1.60 9.32
N TRP A 56 -10.24 2.25 8.73
CA TRP A 56 -10.41 3.59 8.19
C TRP A 56 -11.40 3.62 7.02
N TRP A 57 -11.44 2.55 6.22
CA TRP A 57 -12.41 2.43 5.14
C TRP A 57 -13.82 2.35 5.68
N GLN A 58 -14.05 1.46 6.65
CA GLN A 58 -15.35 1.30 7.31
C GLN A 58 -15.81 2.61 7.96
N ARG A 59 -14.91 3.33 8.65
CA ARG A 59 -15.20 4.63 9.26
C ARG A 59 -15.57 5.69 8.23
N LEU A 60 -14.83 5.78 7.12
CA LEU A 60 -15.14 6.72 6.03
C LEU A 60 -16.51 6.41 5.40
N LYS A 61 -16.91 5.13 5.39
CA LYS A 61 -18.23 4.66 4.93
C LYS A 61 -19.32 4.72 6.00
N LEU A 62 -19.04 5.29 7.17
CA LEU A 62 -19.98 5.42 8.29
C LEU A 62 -20.61 4.08 8.71
N VAL A 63 -19.85 2.99 8.62
CA VAL A 63 -20.28 1.69 9.11
C VAL A 63 -20.46 1.77 10.64
N GLU A 64 -21.62 1.34 11.13
CA GLU A 64 -21.99 1.41 12.55
C GLU A 64 -21.08 0.53 13.43
N ASN A 65 -20.90 -0.73 13.04
CA ASN A 65 -20.10 -1.72 13.75
C ASN A 65 -18.85 -2.04 12.94
N VAL A 66 -17.73 -1.42 13.30
CA VAL A 66 -16.45 -1.63 12.60
C VAL A 66 -15.91 -3.02 12.91
N ALA A 67 -15.76 -3.85 11.87
CA ALA A 67 -15.13 -5.16 11.97
C ALA A 67 -13.62 -5.03 12.26
N ILE A 68 -13.12 -5.88 13.16
CA ILE A 68 -11.72 -5.96 13.56
C ILE A 68 -11.13 -7.24 12.97
N LEU A 69 -10.19 -7.10 12.03
CA LEU A 69 -9.61 -8.25 11.32
C LEU A 69 -8.83 -9.18 12.25
N SER A 70 -8.17 -8.67 13.29
CA SER A 70 -7.48 -9.50 14.29
C SER A 70 -8.40 -10.40 15.10
N GLU A 71 -9.72 -10.16 15.07
CA GLU A 71 -10.72 -10.98 15.76
C GLU A 71 -11.45 -11.95 14.80
N THR A 72 -11.42 -11.68 13.50
CA THR A 72 -12.30 -12.34 12.52
C THR A 72 -11.55 -13.05 11.39
N PHE A 73 -10.35 -12.58 11.03
CA PHE A 73 -9.55 -13.17 9.96
C PHE A 73 -8.68 -14.32 10.47
N THR A 74 -8.80 -15.49 9.83
CA THR A 74 -8.10 -16.73 10.19
C THR A 74 -7.28 -17.31 9.04
N GLY A 75 -7.11 -16.56 7.94
CA GLY A 75 -6.38 -17.01 6.76
C GLY A 75 -4.86 -16.99 6.92
N ASN A 76 -4.16 -17.64 6.00
CA ASN A 76 -2.70 -17.67 5.98
C ASN A 76 -2.09 -16.34 5.47
N PHE A 77 -0.76 -16.25 5.48
CA PHE A 77 -0.05 -15.03 5.06
C PHE A 77 -0.30 -14.64 3.60
N SER A 78 -0.51 -15.60 2.71
CA SER A 78 -0.84 -15.33 1.31
C SER A 78 -2.22 -14.69 1.18
N GLU A 79 -3.21 -15.21 1.89
CA GLU A 79 -4.57 -14.66 1.90
C GLU A 79 -4.61 -13.27 2.53
N LEU A 80 -3.85 -13.07 3.62
CA LEU A 80 -3.67 -11.78 4.28
C LEU A 80 -3.12 -10.73 3.30
N THR A 81 -2.02 -11.05 2.64
CA THR A 81 -1.35 -10.11 1.72
C THR A 81 -2.19 -9.82 0.47
N ALA A 82 -2.96 -10.80 -0.02
CA ALA A 82 -3.93 -10.58 -1.09
C ALA A 82 -5.08 -9.65 -0.67
N GLY A 83 -5.64 -9.86 0.53
CA GLY A 83 -6.67 -9.01 1.11
C GLY A 83 -6.18 -7.58 1.33
N HIS A 84 -4.97 -7.43 1.86
CA HIS A 84 -4.34 -6.12 2.05
C HIS A 84 -4.08 -5.42 0.71
N ALA A 85 -3.53 -6.11 -0.28
CA ALA A 85 -3.29 -5.55 -1.61
C ALA A 85 -4.57 -5.03 -2.27
N LYS A 86 -5.68 -5.79 -2.16
CA LYS A 86 -7.01 -5.36 -2.64
C LYS A 86 -7.49 -4.10 -1.91
N GLN A 87 -7.33 -4.04 -0.59
CA GLN A 87 -7.73 -2.86 0.19
C GLN A 87 -6.89 -1.63 -0.16
N SER A 88 -5.57 -1.78 -0.35
CA SER A 88 -4.69 -0.67 -0.76
C SER A 88 -5.03 -0.15 -2.16
N GLN A 89 -5.37 -1.06 -3.08
CA GLN A 89 -5.83 -0.70 -4.42
C GLN A 89 -7.15 0.08 -4.39
N GLN A 90 -8.10 -0.37 -3.57
CA GLN A 90 -9.37 0.34 -3.36
C GLN A 90 -9.15 1.77 -2.83
N TRP A 91 -8.19 1.97 -1.92
CA TRP A 91 -7.83 3.32 -1.45
C TRP A 91 -7.23 4.18 -2.55
N ALA A 92 -6.34 3.64 -3.38
CA ALA A 92 -5.75 4.38 -4.48
C ALA A 92 -6.81 4.84 -5.50
N GLU A 93 -7.74 3.96 -5.86
CA GLU A 93 -8.87 4.27 -6.75
C GLU A 93 -9.78 5.35 -6.15
N TRP A 94 -10.06 5.25 -4.85
CA TRP A 94 -10.86 6.26 -4.16
C TRP A 94 -10.19 7.64 -4.19
N VAL A 95 -8.89 7.71 -3.90
CA VAL A 95 -8.12 8.97 -3.90
C VAL A 95 -8.05 9.57 -5.31
N ASP A 96 -7.94 8.73 -6.34
CA ASP A 96 -7.90 9.18 -7.74
C ASP A 96 -9.24 9.80 -8.18
N GLY A 97 -10.35 9.16 -7.81
CA GLY A 97 -11.70 9.64 -8.10
C GLY A 97 -12.19 10.79 -7.21
N ALA A 98 -11.55 11.05 -6.07
CA ALA A 98 -11.99 12.08 -5.14
C ALA A 98 -11.80 13.50 -5.69
N ASN A 99 -12.80 14.36 -5.53
CA ASN A 99 -12.65 15.80 -5.77
C ASN A 99 -12.19 16.53 -4.49
N GLU A 100 -11.82 17.81 -4.62
CA GLU A 100 -11.30 18.60 -3.50
C GLU A 100 -12.30 18.72 -2.34
N ILE A 101 -13.62 18.81 -2.63
CA ILE A 101 -14.67 18.88 -1.61
C ILE A 101 -14.68 17.61 -0.76
N GLN A 102 -14.56 16.44 -1.40
CA GLN A 102 -14.51 15.15 -0.71
C GLN A 102 -13.24 15.01 0.14
N LEU A 103 -12.11 15.57 -0.29
CA LEU A 103 -10.85 15.51 0.46
C LEU A 103 -10.85 16.40 1.71
N VAL A 104 -11.51 17.55 1.66
CA VAL A 104 -11.61 18.46 2.82
C VAL A 104 -12.81 18.17 3.73
N HIS A 105 -13.70 17.25 3.32
CA HIS A 105 -14.85 16.82 4.13
C HIS A 105 -14.40 16.32 5.51
N VAL A 106 -15.18 16.65 6.53
CA VAL A 106 -14.98 16.18 7.91
C VAL A 106 -16.03 15.13 8.21
N PHE A 107 -15.60 13.92 8.54
CA PHE A 107 -16.49 12.85 8.98
C PHE A 107 -16.28 12.56 10.48
N ALA A 108 -17.35 12.09 11.12
CA ALA A 108 -17.30 11.65 12.51
C ALA A 108 -17.17 10.13 12.59
N PHE A 109 -16.50 9.64 13.63
CA PHE A 109 -16.38 8.21 13.90
C PHE A 109 -16.32 7.96 15.42
N VAL A 110 -16.65 6.75 15.84
CA VAL A 110 -16.57 6.34 17.25
C VAL A 110 -15.35 5.46 17.46
N ARG A 111 -14.64 5.69 18.57
CA ARG A 111 -13.57 4.83 19.06
C ARG A 111 -13.64 4.81 20.58
N ASN A 112 -13.60 3.62 21.19
CA ASN A 112 -13.66 3.47 22.65
C ASN A 112 -14.85 4.21 23.30
N LYS A 113 -16.03 4.16 22.66
CA LYS A 113 -17.27 4.87 23.08
C LYS A 113 -17.20 6.39 23.03
N GLU A 114 -16.12 6.97 22.52
CA GLU A 114 -15.98 8.42 22.31
C GLU A 114 -16.12 8.78 20.83
N GLN A 115 -16.73 9.94 20.57
CA GLN A 115 -16.90 10.47 19.22
C GLN A 115 -15.74 11.39 18.85
N TYR A 116 -15.19 11.17 17.66
CA TYR A 116 -14.10 11.94 17.08
C TYR A 116 -14.52 12.48 15.71
N LYS A 117 -13.80 13.50 15.23
CA LYS A 117 -13.95 14.07 13.88
C LYS A 117 -12.59 14.24 13.24
N ILE A 118 -12.50 14.01 11.94
CA ILE A 118 -11.27 14.20 11.17
C ILE A 118 -11.58 14.58 9.72
N LYS A 119 -10.72 15.40 9.10
CA LYS A 119 -10.79 15.63 7.65
C LYS A 119 -10.31 14.40 6.90
N VAL A 120 -10.93 14.12 5.75
CA VAL A 120 -10.55 12.94 4.93
C VAL A 120 -9.07 12.99 4.53
N GLN A 121 -8.55 14.14 4.08
CA GLN A 121 -7.15 14.27 3.72
C GLN A 121 -6.17 14.01 4.89
N ASP A 122 -6.52 14.42 6.11
CA ASP A 122 -5.67 14.26 7.30
C ASP A 122 -5.66 12.78 7.71
N MET A 123 -6.83 12.12 7.63
CA MET A 123 -6.95 10.68 7.82
C MET A 123 -6.13 9.89 6.79
N LEU A 124 -6.20 10.23 5.51
CA LEU A 124 -5.44 9.55 4.45
C LEU A 124 -3.93 9.70 4.66
N LEU A 125 -3.48 10.91 5.01
CA LEU A 125 -2.07 11.15 5.32
C LEU A 125 -1.64 10.32 6.54
N HIS A 126 -2.46 10.30 7.60
CA HIS A 126 -2.23 9.44 8.76
C HIS A 126 -2.14 7.96 8.36
N LEU A 127 -3.06 7.48 7.52
CA LEU A 127 -3.11 6.08 7.08
C LEU A 127 -1.81 5.67 6.38
N PHE A 128 -1.36 6.44 5.40
CA PHE A 128 -0.14 6.12 4.65
C PHE A 128 1.15 6.31 5.48
N ASN A 129 1.16 7.28 6.40
CA ASN A 129 2.27 7.46 7.32
C ASN A 129 2.36 6.33 8.37
N HIS A 130 1.21 5.91 8.91
CA HIS A 130 1.10 4.78 9.83
C HIS A 130 1.58 3.48 9.18
N ALA A 131 1.27 3.26 7.89
CA ALA A 131 1.81 2.14 7.14
C ALA A 131 3.36 2.18 7.05
N THR A 132 3.94 3.37 6.85
CA THR A 132 5.40 3.54 6.83
C THR A 132 6.04 3.19 8.18
N PHE A 133 5.44 3.60 9.29
CA PHE A 133 5.89 3.25 10.63
C PHE A 133 5.93 1.72 10.85
N HIS A 134 4.85 1.01 10.53
CA HIS A 134 4.79 -0.44 10.72
C HIS A 134 5.64 -1.24 9.71
N ARG A 135 5.85 -0.73 8.49
CA ARG A 135 6.88 -1.30 7.61
C ARG A 135 8.28 -1.20 8.20
N GLY A 136 8.61 -0.09 8.88
CA GLY A 136 9.86 0.05 9.63
C GLY A 136 9.99 -1.04 10.71
N GLN A 137 8.91 -1.36 11.42
CA GLN A 137 8.91 -2.46 12.38
C GLN A 137 9.13 -3.83 11.73
N LEU A 138 8.49 -4.11 10.60
CA LEU A 138 8.73 -5.33 9.82
C LEU A 138 10.19 -5.46 9.38
N VAL A 139 10.80 -4.35 8.94
CA VAL A 139 12.22 -4.28 8.58
C VAL A 139 13.12 -4.64 9.77
N THR A 140 12.80 -4.17 10.97
CA THR A 140 13.51 -4.52 12.21
C THR A 140 13.30 -6.00 12.58
N MET A 141 12.07 -6.51 12.49
CA MET A 141 11.77 -7.92 12.75
C MET A 141 12.53 -8.85 11.81
N LEU A 142 12.59 -8.52 10.52
CA LEU A 142 13.36 -9.29 9.55
C LEU A 142 14.86 -9.33 9.93
N ARG A 143 15.43 -8.21 10.37
CA ARG A 143 16.82 -8.18 10.88
C ARG A 143 17.00 -9.07 12.11
N GLN A 144 16.05 -9.09 13.04
CA GLN A 144 16.08 -9.97 14.21
C GLN A 144 16.00 -11.45 13.84
N LEU A 145 15.40 -11.78 12.69
CA LEU A 145 15.39 -13.14 12.12
C LEU A 145 16.66 -13.47 11.31
N GLY A 146 17.64 -12.56 11.26
CA GLY A 146 18.89 -12.75 10.52
C GLY A 146 18.81 -12.36 9.04
N GLU A 147 17.70 -11.81 8.58
CA GLU A 147 17.53 -11.37 7.19
C GLU A 147 18.15 -9.99 6.99
N VAL A 148 19.44 -9.89 6.64
CA VAL A 148 20.12 -8.59 6.51
C VAL A 148 20.29 -8.12 5.07
N ASP A 149 20.70 -9.01 4.15
CA ASP A 149 21.11 -8.61 2.79
C ASP A 149 19.95 -8.51 1.78
N LYS A 150 18.77 -8.99 2.16
CA LYS A 150 17.65 -9.21 1.22
C LYS A 150 16.45 -8.31 1.47
N ILE A 151 16.54 -7.37 2.40
CA ILE A 151 15.41 -6.48 2.74
C ILE A 151 15.39 -5.31 1.75
N PRO A 152 14.32 -5.15 0.95
CA PRO A 152 14.23 -4.05 0.00
C PRO A 152 14.09 -2.71 0.73
N SER A 153 14.70 -1.65 0.19
CA SER A 153 14.40 -0.28 0.64
C SER A 153 12.97 0.06 0.28
N THR A 154 12.19 0.44 1.29
CA THR A 154 10.81 0.92 1.14
C THR A 154 10.73 2.45 1.22
N ASP A 155 11.83 3.18 1.04
CA ASP A 155 11.84 4.64 1.19
C ASP A 155 11.07 5.32 0.05
N PHE A 156 10.39 6.43 0.37
CA PHE A 156 9.69 7.22 -0.64
C PHE A 156 10.65 7.75 -1.74
N ALA A 157 11.87 8.14 -1.37
CA ALA A 157 12.89 8.54 -2.34
C ALA A 157 13.26 7.41 -3.32
N THR A 158 13.34 6.17 -2.83
CA THR A 158 13.56 4.98 -3.66
C THR A 158 12.39 4.76 -4.61
N TYR A 159 11.15 4.86 -4.12
CA TYR A 159 9.94 4.79 -4.94
C TYR A 159 9.98 5.82 -6.09
N CYS A 160 10.27 7.09 -5.80
CA CYS A 160 10.33 8.14 -6.82
C CYS A 160 11.35 7.83 -7.92
N ARG A 161 12.53 7.32 -7.57
CA ARG A 161 13.56 6.91 -8.54
C ARG A 161 13.09 5.75 -9.43
N VAL A 162 12.42 4.75 -8.84
CA VAL A 162 11.89 3.59 -9.58
C VAL A 162 10.75 4.00 -10.52
N LYS A 163 9.83 4.85 -10.05
CA LYS A 163 8.72 5.41 -10.85
C LYS A 163 9.23 6.13 -12.09
N ILE A 164 10.23 7.00 -11.94
CA ILE A 164 10.84 7.73 -13.07
C ILE A 164 11.44 6.76 -14.11
N LYS A 165 12.16 5.73 -13.66
CA LYS A 165 12.74 4.74 -14.57
C LYS A 165 11.67 3.96 -15.34
N ARG A 166 10.56 3.60 -14.70
CA ARG A 166 9.43 2.92 -15.37
C ARG A 166 8.78 3.83 -16.42
N ASN A 167 8.51 5.08 -16.09
CA ASN A 167 7.93 6.04 -17.05
C ASN A 167 8.85 6.27 -18.26
N LYS A 168 10.17 6.42 -18.04
CA LYS A 168 11.14 6.53 -19.15
C LYS A 168 11.14 5.30 -20.06
N LYS A 169 11.12 4.09 -19.48
CA LYS A 169 11.02 2.85 -20.25
C LYS A 169 9.73 2.79 -21.07
N SER A 170 8.59 3.13 -20.46
CA SER A 170 7.30 3.16 -21.17
C SER A 170 7.31 4.15 -22.35
N CYS A 171 7.88 5.35 -22.18
CA CYS A 171 8.05 6.30 -23.29
C CYS A 171 8.94 5.75 -24.41
N ILE A 172 10.05 5.09 -24.08
CA ILE A 172 10.95 4.49 -25.08
C ILE A 172 10.21 3.41 -25.89
N VAL A 173 9.46 2.52 -25.23
CA VAL A 173 8.67 1.49 -25.91
C VAL A 173 7.61 2.11 -26.81
N LEU A 174 6.90 3.13 -26.34
CA LEU A 174 5.88 3.83 -27.13
C LEU A 174 6.50 4.51 -28.37
N MET A 175 7.67 5.14 -28.21
CA MET A 175 8.41 5.75 -29.34
C MET A 175 8.90 4.70 -30.33
N GLN A 176 9.33 3.52 -29.88
CA GLN A 176 9.71 2.42 -30.77
C GLN A 176 8.50 1.91 -31.55
N LEU A 177 7.37 1.65 -30.90
CA LEU A 177 6.12 1.23 -31.56
C LEU A 177 5.63 2.27 -32.58
N PHE A 178 5.72 3.57 -32.25
CA PHE A 178 5.37 4.64 -33.18
C PHE A 178 6.29 4.65 -34.41
N LYS A 179 7.61 4.49 -34.24
CA LYS A 179 8.55 4.38 -35.36
C LYS A 179 8.27 3.17 -36.25
N TYR A 180 7.97 2.00 -35.66
CA TYR A 180 7.56 0.81 -36.40
C TYR A 180 6.28 1.03 -37.20
N PHE A 181 5.28 1.72 -36.62
CA PHE A 181 4.02 2.01 -37.28
C PHE A 181 4.19 2.99 -38.45
N VAL A 182 4.96 4.07 -38.25
CA VAL A 182 5.26 5.05 -39.32
C VAL A 182 6.07 4.43 -40.45
N PHE A 183 7.07 3.59 -40.13
CA PHE A 183 7.86 2.90 -41.15
C PHE A 183 7.00 1.96 -42.01
N ASN A 184 6.07 1.22 -41.39
CA ASN A 184 5.16 0.34 -42.13
C ASN A 184 4.12 1.11 -42.94
N LEU A 185 3.67 2.29 -42.51
CA LEU A 185 2.79 3.15 -43.33
C LEU A 185 3.51 3.64 -44.60
N ILE A 186 4.75 4.10 -44.47
CA ILE A 186 5.56 4.60 -45.61
C ILE A 186 5.87 3.48 -46.62
N MET A 187 6.02 2.24 -46.15
CA MET A 187 6.28 1.08 -47.02
C MET A 187 5.03 0.58 -47.77
N ILE A 188 3.82 0.95 -47.32
CA ILE A 188 2.55 0.59 -48.01
C ILE A 188 2.27 1.55 -49.16
N ASP A 189 2.75 2.80 -49.10
CA ASP A 189 2.57 3.81 -50.16
C ASP A 189 3.57 3.69 -51.33
N HIS A 190 4.43 2.67 -51.33
CA HIS A 190 5.42 2.40 -52.38
C HIS A 190 5.22 1.07 -53.13
N LEU A 191 4.03 0.46 -53.04
CA LEU A 191 3.58 -0.67 -53.86
C LEU A 191 2.39 -0.26 -54.71
#